data_AF-A0A5E4DFS0-F1
#
_entry.id   AF-A0A5E4DFS0-F1
#
_cell.length_a   1.000
_cell.length_b   1.000
_cell.length_c   1.000
_cell.angle_alpha   90.00
_cell.angle_beta   90.00
_cell.angle_gamma   90.00
#
_symmetry.space_group_name_H-M   'P 1'
#
loop_
_entity.id
_entity.type
_entity.pdbx_description
1 polymer ?
#
loop_
_entity_poly.entity_id
_entity_poly.type
_entity_poly.pdbx_seq_one_letter_code
_entity_poly.pdbx_strand_id
1 'polypeptide(L)' 'VTFTKRKFGLMKKAYELSVLCDCEIALIIFNSTNKLFQYASTDMDKVLLKYTEYNEPHESRTNSDIVE' A
#
# COMPACT_ATOMS: atom_id res chain seq x y z
N VAL A 1 2.86 -20.56 1.63
CA VAL A 1 3.89 -20.28 0.59
C VAL A 1 3.46 -19.16 -0.37
N THR A 2 2.32 -19.26 -1.06
CA THR A 2 1.88 -18.26 -2.06
C THR A 2 1.72 -16.85 -1.51
N PHE A 3 1.01 -16.68 -0.38
CA PHE A 3 0.84 -15.38 0.28
C PHE A 3 2.19 -14.70 0.54
N THR A 4 3.13 -15.41 1.15
CA THR A 4 4.47 -14.89 1.47
C THR A 4 5.19 -14.38 0.22
N LYS A 5 5.19 -15.15 -0.88
CA LYS A 5 5.84 -14.77 -2.14
C LYS A 5 5.16 -13.57 -2.81
N ARG A 6 3.83 -13.58 -2.93
CA ARG A 6 3.06 -12.47 -3.56
C ARG A 6 3.14 -11.17 -2.74
N LYS A 7 3.05 -11.27 -1.41
CA LYS A 7 3.21 -10.13 -0.49
C LYS A 7 4.58 -9.48 -0.66
N PHE A 8 5.66 -10.27 -0.72
CA PHE A 8 7.01 -9.74 -0.93
C PHE A 8 7.15 -9.09 -2.31
N GLY A 9 6.63 -9.73 -3.37
CA GLY A 9 6.64 -9.15 -4.72
C GLY A 9 5.90 -7.82 -4.81
N LEU A 10 4.76 -7.68 -4.12
CA LEU A 10 4.00 -6.44 -4.04
C LEU A 10 4.80 -5.33 -3.31
N MET A 11 5.40 -5.65 -2.16
CA MET A 11 6.26 -4.72 -1.42
C MET A 11 7.47 -4.27 -2.25
N LYS A 12 8.08 -5.16 -3.04
CA LYS A 12 9.18 -4.81 -3.96
C LYS A 12 8.74 -3.82 -5.04
N LYS A 13 7.55 -4.00 -5.61
CA LYS A 13 6.98 -3.06 -6.60
C LYS A 13 6.63 -1.71 -5.98
N ALA A 14 6.07 -1.70 -4.78
CA ALA A 14 5.81 -0.47 -4.04
C ALA A 14 7.11 0.30 -3.78
N TYR A 15 8.17 -0.39 -3.34
CA TYR A 15 9.50 0.19 -3.20
C TYR A 15 10.03 0.78 -4.51
N GLU A 16 10.03 -0.02 -5.59
CA GLU A 16 10.49 0.43 -6.92
C GLU A 16 9.75 1.70 -7.37
N LEU A 17 8.42 1.73 -7.23
CA LEU A 17 7.59 2.89 -7.60
C LEU A 17 7.93 4.13 -6.76
N SER A 18 8.06 3.96 -5.43
CA SER A 18 8.39 5.09 -4.53
C SER A 18 9.73 5.73 -4.87
N VAL A 19 10.74 4.93 -5.24
CA VAL A 19 12.08 5.42 -5.58
C VAL A 19 12.13 6.02 -6.97
N LEU A 20 11.51 5.37 -7.96
CA LEU A 20 11.56 5.82 -9.36
C LEU A 20 10.76 7.09 -9.62
N CYS A 21 9.69 7.30 -8.86
CA CYS A 21 8.75 8.40 -9.07
C CYS A 21 8.73 9.43 -7.93
N ASP A 22 9.64 9.29 -6.95
CA ASP A 22 9.72 10.16 -5.76
C ASP A 22 8.36 10.35 -5.07
N CYS A 23 7.71 9.24 -4.71
CA CYS A 23 6.38 9.25 -4.10
C CYS A 23 6.30 8.50 -2.76
N GLU A 24 5.40 8.98 -1.89
CA GLU A 24 5.13 8.36 -0.58
C GLU A 24 4.06 7.27 -0.74
N ILE A 25 4.35 6.04 -0.30
CA ILE A 25 3.45 4.88 -0.42
C ILE A 25 3.28 4.24 0.96
N ALA A 26 2.03 3.97 1.34
CA ALA A 26 1.66 3.11 2.46
C ALA A 26 0.85 1.91 1.94
N LEU A 27 1.17 0.72 2.44
CA LEU A 27 0.50 -0.53 2.11
C LEU A 27 0.16 -1.28 3.40
N ILE A 28 -1.13 -1.59 3.58
CA ILE A 28 -1.66 -2.34 4.71
C ILE A 28 -2.29 -3.63 4.17
N ILE A 29 -1.92 -4.77 4.75
CA ILE A 29 -2.44 -6.09 4.37
C ILE A 29 -2.87 -6.84 5.62
N PHE A 30 -4.14 -7.21 5.70
CA PHE A 30 -4.63 -8.19 6.67
C PHE A 30 -4.83 -9.54 5.97
N ASN A 31 -4.37 -10.62 6.59
CA ASN A 31 -4.66 -11.96 6.11
C ASN A 31 -5.97 -12.51 6.72
N SER A 32 -6.39 -13.71 6.31
CA SER A 32 -7.60 -14.38 6.82
C SER A 32 -7.58 -14.68 8.33
N THR A 33 -6.43 -14.54 8.99
CA THR A 33 -6.30 -14.70 10.45
C THR A 33 -6.17 -13.35 11.17
N ASN A 34 -6.54 -12.24 10.53
CA ASN A 34 -6.44 -10.87 11.03
C ASN A 34 -5.01 -10.45 11.44
N LYS A 35 -3.97 -11.08 10.89
CA LYS A 35 -2.58 -10.66 11.09
C LYS A 35 -2.26 -9.50 10.16
N LEU A 36 -1.76 -8.42 10.74
CA LEU A 36 -1.29 -7.24 10.04
C LEU A 36 0.11 -7.47 9.43
N PHE A 37 0.26 -7.07 8.18
CA PHE A 37 1.53 -6.89 7.51
C PHE A 37 1.51 -5.52 6.83
N GLN A 38 2.59 -4.76 6.97
CA GLN A 38 2.64 -3.41 6.43
C GLN A 38 3.95 -3.09 5.75
N TYR A 39 3.92 -2.11 4.87
CA TYR A 39 5.08 -1.47 4.24
C TYR A 39 4.79 0.02 4.09
N ALA A 40 5.79 0.85 4.37
CA ALA A 40 5.79 2.27 4.02
C ALA A 40 7.12 2.60 3.32
N SER A 41 7.10 3.47 2.32
CA SER A 41 8.33 3.93 1.67
C SER A 41 9.16 4.85 2.57
N THR A 42 8.51 5.50 3.53
CA THR A 42 9.13 6.33 4.57
C THR A 42 8.68 5.86 5.96
N ASP A 43 7.75 6.57 6.59
CA ASP A 43 7.19 6.30 7.91
C ASP A 43 5.67 6.10 7.79
N MET A 44 5.14 5.03 8.40
CA MET A 44 3.73 4.68 8.28
C MET A 44 2.83 5.75 8.90
N ASP A 45 3.17 6.22 10.10
CA ASP A 45 2.35 7.18 10.85
C ASP A 45 2.30 8.51 10.11
N LYS A 46 3.42 8.95 9.52
CA LYS A 46 3.48 10.14 8.68
C LYS A 46 2.58 10.06 7.45
N VAL A 47 2.58 8.94 6.73
CA VAL A 47 1.74 8.79 5.52
C VAL A 47 0.26 8.69 5.89
N LEU A 48 -0.08 8.01 6.99
CA LEU A 48 -1.46 7.92 7.47
C LEU A 48 -1.98 9.25 8.02
N LEU A 49 -1.16 10.02 8.73
CA LEU A 49 -1.52 11.37 9.18
C LEU A 49 -1.83 12.26 7.97
N LYS A 50 -0.93 12.27 6.96
CA LYS A 50 -1.16 12.97 5.69
C LYS A 50 -2.46 12.51 5.03
N TYR A 51 -2.76 11.21 5.01
CA TYR A 51 -4.02 10.70 4.46
C TYR A 51 -5.25 11.26 5.19
N THR A 52 -5.22 11.36 6.52
CA THR A 52 -6.34 11.91 7.31
C THR A 52 -6.54 13.42 7.15
N GLU A 53 -5.52 14.14 6.70
CA GLU A 53 -5.59 15.59 6.43
C GLU A 53 -6.18 15.92 5.05
N TYR A 54 -6.29 14.93 4.15
CA TYR A 54 -6.90 15.11 2.83
C TYR A 54 -8.42 14.87 2.90
N ASN A 55 -9.20 15.81 2.33
CA ASN A 55 -10.66 15.72 2.31
C ASN A 55 -11.18 14.56 1.45
N GLU A 56 -10.56 14.35 0.28
CA GLU A 56 -10.93 13.30 -0.66
C GLU A 56 -9.71 12.87 -1.51
N PRO A 57 -9.65 11.60 -1.95
CA PRO A 57 -8.60 11.14 -2.85
C PRO A 57 -8.82 11.68 -4.27
N HIS A 58 -7.73 12.05 -4.97
CA HIS A 58 -7.80 12.40 -6.39
C HIS A 58 -8.20 11.21 -7.27
N GLU A 59 -7.78 10.00 -6.89
CA GLU A 59 -8.17 8.74 -7.52
C GLU A 59 -8.44 7.68 -6.43
N SER A 60 -9.54 6.95 -6.55
CA SER A 60 -9.91 5.84 -5.67
C SER A 60 -10.32 4.63 -6.50
N ARG A 61 -9.72 3.46 -6.20
CA ARG A 61 -9.99 2.19 -6.87
C ARG A 61 -10.31 1.10 -5.86
N THR A 62 -11.21 0.21 -6.25
CA THR A 62 -11.60 -1.02 -5.56
C THR A 62 -11.35 -2.22 -6.47
N ASN A 63 -11.57 -3.43 -5.95
CA ASN A 63 -11.44 -4.64 -6.77
C ASN A 63 -12.37 -4.65 -7.99
N SER A 64 -13.56 -4.02 -7.90
CA SER A 64 -14.50 -3.95 -9.02
C SER A 64 -13.94 -3.11 -10.17
N ASP A 65 -13.21 -2.04 -9.88
CA ASP A 65 -12.64 -1.14 -10.89
C ASP A 65 -11.44 -1.73 -11.65
N ILE A 66 -10.81 -2.79 -11.12
CA ILE A 66 -9.61 -3.41 -11.71
C ILE A 66 -9.97 -4.67 -12.54
N VAL A 67 -11.11 -5.29 -12.22
CA VAL A 67 -11.54 -6.54 -12.88
C VAL A 67 -12.23 -6.25 -14.22
N GLU A 68 -12.80 -5.06 -14.40
CA GLU A 68 -13.28 -4.54 -15.69
C GLU A 68 -12.13 -4.08 -16.60
#